data_AF-A0A8S3ALB6-F1
#
_entry.id   AF-A0A8S3ALB6-F1
#
_cell.length_a   1.000
_cell.length_b   1.000
_cell.length_c   1.000
_cell.angle_alpha   90.00
_cell.angle_beta   90.00
_cell.angle_gamma   90.00
#
_symmetry.space_group_name_H-M   'P 1'
#
loop_
_entity.id
_entity.type
_entity.pdbx_description
1 polymer ?
#
loop_
_entity_poly.entity_id
_entity_poly.type
_entity_poly.pdbx_seq_one_letter_code
_entity_poly.pdbx_strand_id
1 'polypeptide(L)'
;ALIGLPAVESAGIDLQVENERNKFLVIELSPNESEKEMHEAFCAQIPILLEMMIEHEKYAQRQEKNIPPRMLPYPHHFVTPNNIEIDLRLHNKNLQTKLKSIISSLLSNNTPKGWFIAAKRRLINQYRNEQSELGLSKEEIAKRVQTQLNVEYAERAFETIENSREIENLSPGLGRLLVAQARAILVMKSVVQNLTEDLKKHLTMIREKLVKEHPIKSKINRWIETKLFEERINYIHQHEWDAHQLSIDQCKTLGNQQAAYFIQRDLTFRQDHESTLRLNLKSPVTPQRTIDCSRAIWFRKNWIVERTYPLPTKRIPTLFAKYTYSNEEEERRQRLISSEV
;
A
#
# COMPACT_ATOMS: atom_id res chain seq x y z
N ALA A 1 32.93 -16.27 -21.89
CA ALA A 1 31.76 -16.00 -21.05
C ALA A 1 32.01 -14.71 -20.28
N LEU A 2 31.28 -13.64 -20.60
CA LEU A 2 31.36 -12.37 -19.88
C LEU A 2 30.59 -12.55 -18.57
N ILE A 3 31.28 -12.62 -17.44
CA ILE A 3 30.63 -12.58 -16.12
C ILE A 3 30.34 -11.11 -15.84
N GLY A 4 29.20 -10.61 -16.32
CA GLY A 4 28.66 -9.33 -15.90
C GLY A 4 27.96 -9.48 -14.56
N LEU A 5 28.19 -8.57 -13.62
CA LEU A 5 27.28 -8.39 -12.49
C LEU A 5 25.91 -8.04 -13.07
N PRO A 6 24.82 -8.75 -12.71
CA PRO A 6 23.49 -8.33 -13.10
C PRO A 6 23.29 -6.88 -12.63
N ALA A 7 22.71 -6.05 -13.49
CA ALA A 7 22.26 -4.74 -13.06
C ALA A 7 21.44 -4.93 -11.79
N VAL A 8 21.87 -4.29 -10.69
CA VAL A 8 21.10 -4.28 -9.45
C VAL A 8 19.93 -3.34 -9.72
N GLU A 9 18.92 -3.82 -10.45
CA GLU A 9 17.59 -3.26 -10.31
C GLU A 9 17.26 -3.38 -8.82
N SER A 10 16.84 -2.28 -8.20
CA SER A 10 16.41 -2.25 -6.82
C SER A 10 15.19 -3.18 -6.68
N ALA A 11 15.45 -4.46 -6.38
CA ALA A 11 14.39 -5.42 -6.16
C ALA A 11 13.52 -4.92 -5.00
N GLY A 12 12.20 -4.91 -5.19
CA GLY A 12 11.26 -4.50 -4.16
C GLY A 12 10.95 -3.01 -4.07
N ILE A 13 11.11 -2.23 -5.15
CA ILE A 13 10.62 -0.82 -5.22
C ILE A 13 9.18 -0.72 -4.73
N ASP A 14 8.28 -1.61 -5.18
CA ASP A 14 6.87 -1.55 -4.77
C ASP A 14 6.67 -1.77 -3.27
N LEU A 15 7.47 -2.66 -2.65
CA LEU A 15 7.43 -2.87 -1.20
C LEU A 15 7.94 -1.64 -0.45
N GLN A 16 8.98 -0.99 -0.96
CA GLN A 16 9.52 0.24 -0.37
C GLN A 16 8.53 1.40 -0.50
N VAL A 17 7.89 1.56 -1.66
CA VAL A 17 6.83 2.55 -1.87
C VAL A 17 5.67 2.30 -0.91
N GLU A 18 5.23 1.05 -0.74
CA GLU A 18 4.15 0.73 0.20
C GLU A 18 4.55 1.01 1.66
N ASN A 19 5.80 0.76 2.04
CA ASN A 19 6.29 1.09 3.37
C ASN A 19 6.31 2.61 3.62
N GLU A 20 6.79 3.39 2.66
CA GLU A 20 6.79 4.86 2.75
C GLU A 20 5.36 5.42 2.73
N ARG A 21 4.46 4.83 1.94
CA ARG A 21 3.03 5.15 1.97
C ARG A 21 2.44 4.93 3.36
N ASN A 22 2.67 3.77 3.96
CA ASN A 22 2.15 3.45 5.30
C ASN A 22 2.70 4.41 6.37
N LYS A 23 3.98 4.80 6.28
CA LYS A 23 4.55 5.83 7.16
C LYS A 23 3.87 7.18 6.94
N PHE A 24 3.70 7.59 5.69
CA PHE A 24 3.08 8.86 5.33
C PHE A 24 1.65 8.97 5.88
N LEU A 25 0.88 7.88 5.87
CA LEU A 25 -0.49 7.89 6.40
C LEU A 25 -0.57 8.23 7.90
N VAL A 26 0.46 7.91 8.68
CA VAL A 26 0.43 8.02 10.16
C VAL A 26 1.41 9.04 10.75
N ILE A 27 2.35 9.57 9.96
CA ILE A 27 3.44 10.42 10.48
C ILE A 27 2.98 11.71 11.17
N GLU A 28 1.82 12.25 10.79
CA GLU A 28 1.25 13.47 11.37
C GLU A 28 0.37 13.22 12.61
N LEU A 29 0.16 11.96 12.97
CA LEU A 29 -0.66 11.60 14.13
C LEU A 29 0.10 11.87 15.42
N SER A 30 -0.54 12.61 16.32
CA SER A 30 -0.04 12.85 17.68
C SER A 30 -0.88 12.05 18.68
N PRO A 31 -0.30 11.56 19.79
CA PRO A 31 -1.09 10.89 20.81
C PRO A 31 -2.13 11.84 21.40
N ASN A 32 -3.30 11.32 21.75
CA ASN A 32 -4.29 12.10 22.49
C ASN A 32 -3.71 12.52 23.86
N GLU A 33 -4.10 13.68 24.38
CA GLU A 33 -3.63 14.21 25.67
C GLU A 33 -3.82 13.19 26.81
N SER A 34 -4.91 12.43 26.80
CA SER A 34 -5.19 11.39 27.80
C SER A 34 -4.25 10.18 27.71
N GLU A 35 -3.65 9.90 26.55
CA GLU A 35 -2.78 8.75 26.31
C GLU A 35 -1.30 9.13 26.16
N LYS A 36 -0.96 10.42 26.28
CA LYS A 36 0.38 10.95 26.03
C LYS A 36 1.45 10.32 26.92
N GLU A 37 1.21 10.23 28.23
CA GLU A 37 2.13 9.61 29.18
C GLU A 37 2.35 8.12 28.88
N MET A 38 1.28 7.41 28.50
CA MET A 38 1.35 6.00 28.11
C MET A 38 2.15 5.82 26.81
N HIS A 39 1.96 6.73 25.85
CA HIS A 39 2.69 6.73 24.59
C HIS A 39 4.19 6.99 24.81
N GLU A 40 4.55 7.97 25.63
CA GLU A 40 5.94 8.26 25.99
C GLU A 40 6.59 7.06 26.71
N ALA A 41 5.87 6.44 27.67
CA ALA A 41 6.35 5.25 28.36
C ALA A 41 6.53 4.05 27.41
N PHE A 42 5.62 3.86 26.44
CA PHE A 42 5.76 2.83 25.41
C PHE A 42 6.98 3.11 24.51
N CYS A 43 7.14 4.34 24.02
CA CYS A 43 8.29 4.73 23.19
C CYS A 43 9.62 4.56 23.92
N ALA A 44 9.69 4.86 25.21
CA ALA A 44 10.88 4.67 26.03
C ALA A 44 11.31 3.18 26.14
N GLN A 45 10.39 2.23 25.98
CA GLN A 45 10.70 0.80 25.98
C GLN A 45 11.23 0.28 24.63
N ILE A 46 10.98 0.99 23.52
CA ILE A 46 11.34 0.51 22.18
C ILE A 46 12.85 0.26 22.02
N PRO A 47 13.76 1.19 22.40
CA PRO A 47 15.21 0.96 22.26
C PRO A 47 15.67 -0.26 23.05
N ILE A 48 15.19 -0.41 24.30
CA ILE A 48 15.51 -1.54 25.18
C ILE A 48 15.05 -2.85 24.54
N LEU A 49 13.85 -2.88 23.96
CA LEU A 49 13.32 -4.06 23.27
C LEU A 49 14.11 -4.39 21.99
N LEU A 50 14.50 -3.38 21.21
CA LEU A 50 15.32 -3.58 20.01
C LEU A 50 16.70 -4.14 20.38
N GLU A 51 17.34 -3.60 21.41
CA GLU A 51 18.61 -4.13 21.93
C GLU A 51 18.44 -5.58 22.39
N MET A 52 17.42 -5.87 23.20
CA MET A 52 17.11 -7.22 23.63
C MET A 52 16.83 -8.16 22.45
N MET A 53 16.09 -7.73 21.42
CA MET A 53 15.80 -8.56 20.24
C MET A 53 17.06 -8.83 19.41
N ILE A 54 17.93 -7.83 19.24
CA ILE A 54 19.21 -7.97 18.54
C ILE A 54 20.13 -8.93 19.33
N GLU A 55 20.14 -8.84 20.65
CA GLU A 55 20.83 -9.79 21.51
C GLU A 55 20.19 -11.18 21.40
N HIS A 56 18.86 -11.28 21.43
CA HIS A 56 18.17 -12.56 21.34
C HIS A 56 18.36 -13.25 19.98
N GLU A 57 18.49 -12.52 18.86
CA GLU A 57 18.90 -13.09 17.57
C GLU A 57 20.34 -13.60 17.60
N LYS A 58 21.25 -12.90 18.30
CA LYS A 58 22.64 -13.33 18.50
C LYS A 58 22.77 -14.51 19.48
N TYR A 59 21.84 -14.64 20.43
CA TYR A 59 21.87 -15.60 21.54
C TYR A 59 20.77 -16.67 21.49
N ALA A 60 19.95 -16.74 20.43
CA ALA A 60 18.88 -17.74 20.23
C ALA A 60 19.36 -19.21 20.27
N GLN A 61 20.66 -19.46 20.37
CA GLN A 61 21.25 -20.78 20.61
C GLN A 61 21.36 -21.17 22.10
N ARG A 62 21.06 -20.28 23.05
CA ARG A 62 21.16 -20.58 24.50
C ARG A 62 19.76 -20.57 25.13
N GLN A 63 19.40 -21.72 25.69
CA GLN A 63 18.08 -22.06 26.24
C GLN A 63 17.78 -21.36 27.57
N GLU A 64 17.86 -20.04 27.65
CA GLU A 64 17.47 -19.32 28.88
C GLU A 64 16.18 -18.53 28.67
N LYS A 65 15.18 -18.92 29.47
CA LYS A 65 13.83 -18.36 29.54
C LYS A 65 13.86 -16.95 30.14
N ASN A 66 14.38 -15.98 29.41
CA ASN A 66 14.08 -14.59 29.72
C ASN A 66 12.76 -14.23 29.04
N ILE A 67 11.68 -14.32 29.83
CA ILE A 67 10.37 -13.80 29.43
C ILE A 67 10.58 -12.29 29.19
N PRO A 68 10.34 -11.78 27.97
CA PRO A 68 10.51 -10.36 27.71
C PRO A 68 9.60 -9.56 28.66
N PRO A 69 10.05 -8.36 29.12
CA PRO A 69 9.24 -7.53 30.00
C PRO A 69 7.86 -7.33 29.38
N ARG A 70 6.81 -7.45 30.21
CA ARG A 70 5.41 -7.32 29.78
C ARG A 70 5.25 -5.98 29.06
N MET A 71 5.13 -6.03 27.74
CA MET A 71 5.00 -4.82 26.92
C MET A 71 3.81 -4.00 27.40
N LEU A 72 4.01 -2.69 27.54
CA LEU A 72 2.89 -1.77 27.66
C LEU A 72 2.00 -1.90 26.41
N PRO A 73 0.67 -1.80 26.55
CA PRO A 73 -0.21 -1.83 25.40
C PRO A 73 0.11 -0.65 24.47
N TYR A 74 0.07 -0.91 23.16
CA TYR A 74 0.24 0.14 22.16
C TYR A 74 -0.92 1.15 22.27
N PRO A 75 -0.65 2.47 22.36
CA PRO A 75 -1.70 3.49 22.34
C PRO A 75 -2.52 3.40 21.05
N HIS A 76 -3.83 3.61 21.15
CA HIS A 76 -4.73 3.44 20.01
C HIS A 76 -5.47 4.73 19.64
N HIS A 77 -5.43 5.76 20.48
CA HIS A 77 -6.11 7.03 20.24
C HIS A 77 -5.11 8.12 19.88
N PHE A 78 -5.29 8.68 18.70
CA PHE A 78 -4.45 9.73 18.15
C PHE A 78 -5.30 10.90 17.71
N VAL A 79 -4.65 12.03 17.48
CA VAL A 79 -5.27 13.26 17.00
C VAL A 79 -4.47 13.74 15.80
N THR A 80 -5.17 14.17 14.75
CA THR A 80 -4.54 14.80 13.58
C THR A 80 -4.20 16.27 13.87
N PRO A 81 -3.37 16.94 13.04
CA PRO A 81 -3.11 18.38 13.19
C PRO A 81 -4.38 19.25 13.11
N ASN A 82 -5.45 18.74 12.50
CA ASN A 82 -6.75 19.39 12.40
C ASN A 82 -7.71 19.03 13.54
N ASN A 83 -7.21 18.48 14.66
CA ASN A 83 -7.99 18.04 15.82
C ASN A 83 -9.06 16.98 15.51
N ILE A 84 -8.85 16.16 14.47
CA ILE A 84 -9.70 14.98 14.21
C ILE A 84 -9.21 13.84 15.08
N GLU A 85 -10.10 13.26 15.89
CA GLU A 85 -9.81 12.05 16.65
C GLU A 85 -9.69 10.83 15.74
N ILE A 86 -8.64 10.05 15.94
CA ILE A 86 -8.31 8.85 15.18
C ILE A 86 -8.21 7.68 16.15
N ASP A 87 -9.05 6.67 15.93
CA ASP A 87 -9.08 5.47 16.74
C ASP A 87 -8.59 4.26 15.92
N LEU A 88 -7.47 3.71 16.35
CA LEU A 88 -6.77 2.58 15.73
C LEU A 88 -6.99 1.26 16.47
N ARG A 89 -7.91 1.18 17.44
CA ARG A 89 -8.20 -0.05 18.21
C ARG A 89 -8.55 -1.23 17.29
N LEU A 90 -9.18 -0.96 16.14
CA LEU A 90 -9.52 -1.99 15.15
C LEU A 90 -8.30 -2.71 14.56
N HIS A 91 -7.08 -2.16 14.66
CA HIS A 91 -5.86 -2.81 14.17
C HIS A 91 -5.25 -3.81 15.18
N ASN A 92 -5.82 -3.91 16.39
CA ASN A 92 -5.39 -4.87 17.39
C ASN A 92 -5.89 -6.29 17.04
N LYS A 93 -4.98 -7.19 16.66
CA LYS A 93 -5.30 -8.57 16.24
C LYS A 93 -6.06 -9.39 17.29
N ASN A 94 -5.75 -9.19 18.57
CA ASN A 94 -6.43 -9.89 19.68
C ASN A 94 -7.89 -9.44 19.79
N LEU A 95 -8.12 -8.14 19.65
CA LEU A 95 -9.44 -7.54 19.66
C LEU A 95 -10.25 -7.96 18.42
N GLN A 96 -9.65 -7.96 17.23
CA GLN A 96 -10.29 -8.44 15.99
C GLN A 96 -10.79 -9.88 16.11
N THR A 97 -10.01 -10.76 16.74
CA THR A 97 -10.37 -12.19 16.88
C THR A 97 -11.60 -12.36 17.77
N LYS A 98 -11.66 -11.63 18.90
CA LYS A 98 -12.83 -11.62 19.80
C LYS A 98 -14.06 -11.04 19.11
N LEU A 99 -13.89 -9.89 18.44
CA LEU A 99 -14.96 -9.24 17.69
C LEU A 99 -15.57 -10.14 16.62
N LYS A 100 -14.73 -10.87 15.86
CA LYS A 100 -15.21 -11.76 14.80
C LYS A 100 -16.16 -12.83 15.34
N SER A 101 -15.85 -13.41 16.50
CA SER A 101 -16.72 -14.40 17.16
C SER A 101 -18.06 -13.78 17.56
N ILE A 102 -18.02 -12.62 18.23
CA ILE A 102 -19.20 -11.89 18.70
C ILE A 102 -20.10 -11.49 17.53
N ILE A 103 -19.54 -10.88 16.48
CA ILE A 103 -20.29 -10.44 15.29
C ILE A 103 -20.95 -11.63 14.59
N SER A 104 -20.24 -12.76 14.46
CA SER A 104 -20.79 -13.98 13.85
C SER A 104 -22.01 -14.49 14.63
N SER A 105 -21.94 -14.49 15.97
CA SER A 105 -23.08 -14.83 16.83
C SER A 105 -24.23 -13.82 16.70
N LEU A 106 -23.95 -12.52 16.70
CA LEU A 106 -24.98 -11.48 16.61
C LEU A 106 -25.75 -11.56 15.30
N LEU A 107 -25.06 -11.66 14.16
CA LEU A 107 -25.70 -11.66 12.84
C LEU A 107 -26.50 -12.94 12.59
N SER A 108 -26.04 -14.09 13.10
CA SER A 108 -26.75 -15.36 12.96
C SER A 108 -28.00 -15.43 13.84
N ASN A 109 -27.98 -14.83 15.03
CA ASN A 109 -29.07 -14.91 16.00
C ASN A 109 -30.13 -13.79 15.84
N ASN A 110 -29.72 -12.58 15.47
CA ASN A 110 -30.61 -11.40 15.44
C ASN A 110 -31.26 -11.12 14.09
N THR A 111 -30.92 -11.85 13.01
CA THR A 111 -31.66 -11.71 11.75
C THR A 111 -33.01 -12.41 11.89
N PRO A 112 -34.16 -11.69 11.87
CA PRO A 112 -35.45 -12.32 12.09
C PRO A 112 -35.70 -13.34 10.99
N LYS A 113 -35.88 -14.61 11.36
CA LYS A 113 -36.24 -15.69 10.42
C LYS A 113 -37.52 -15.27 9.69
N GLY A 114 -37.41 -14.96 8.40
CA GLY A 114 -38.53 -14.55 7.56
C GLY A 114 -38.61 -13.05 7.20
N TRP A 115 -37.85 -12.16 7.86
CA TRP A 115 -37.82 -10.74 7.48
C TRP A 115 -37.42 -10.55 6.02
N PHE A 116 -36.35 -11.22 5.58
CA PHE A 116 -35.84 -11.11 4.22
C PHE A 116 -36.90 -11.44 3.17
N ILE A 117 -37.72 -12.47 3.44
CA ILE A 117 -38.79 -12.91 2.54
C ILE A 117 -39.91 -11.86 2.50
N ALA A 118 -40.31 -11.33 3.67
CA ALA A 118 -41.34 -10.30 3.77
C ALA A 118 -40.90 -8.99 3.08
N ALA A 119 -39.68 -8.52 3.35
CA ALA A 119 -39.10 -7.33 2.73
C ALA A 119 -38.97 -7.48 1.21
N LYS A 120 -38.50 -8.65 0.73
CA LYS A 120 -38.41 -8.94 -0.70
C LYS A 120 -39.78 -8.90 -1.37
N ARG A 121 -40.81 -9.49 -0.77
CA ARG A 121 -42.19 -9.45 -1.30
C ARG A 121 -42.73 -8.02 -1.35
N ARG A 122 -42.53 -7.23 -0.28
CA ARG A 122 -42.92 -5.82 -0.23
C ARG A 122 -42.28 -5.01 -1.36
N LEU A 123 -40.96 -5.11 -1.52
CA LEU A 123 -40.21 -4.38 -2.55
C LEU A 123 -40.60 -4.81 -3.97
N ILE A 124 -40.81 -6.11 -4.21
CA ILE A 124 -41.29 -6.60 -5.51
C ILE A 124 -42.65 -5.99 -5.86
N ASN A 125 -43.59 -5.94 -4.91
CA ASN A 125 -44.91 -5.36 -5.16
C ASN A 125 -44.81 -3.85 -5.43
N GLN A 126 -43.97 -3.14 -4.68
CA GLN A 126 -43.73 -1.70 -4.90
C GLN A 126 -43.18 -1.44 -6.31
N TYR A 127 -42.07 -2.10 -6.70
CA TYR A 127 -41.46 -1.88 -8.01
C TYR A 127 -42.30 -2.42 -9.19
N ARG A 128 -43.21 -3.37 -8.96
CA ARG A 128 -44.19 -3.78 -9.97
C ARG A 128 -45.27 -2.73 -10.21
N ASN A 129 -45.67 -1.99 -9.17
CA ASN A 129 -46.59 -0.86 -9.35
C ASN A 129 -45.87 0.25 -10.13
N GLU A 130 -44.62 0.56 -9.78
CA GLU A 130 -43.77 1.51 -10.52
C GLU A 130 -43.46 1.05 -11.95
N GLN A 131 -43.40 -0.26 -12.22
CA GLN A 131 -43.23 -0.81 -13.57
C GLN A 131 -44.36 -0.38 -14.51
N SER A 132 -45.59 -0.27 -14.00
CA SER A 132 -46.75 0.19 -14.77
C SER A 132 -46.66 1.68 -15.14
N GLU A 133 -45.88 2.46 -14.40
CA GLU A 133 -45.75 3.92 -14.57
C GLU A 133 -44.48 4.31 -15.35
N LEU A 134 -43.37 3.58 -15.16
CA LEU A 134 -42.04 3.93 -15.69
C LEU A 134 -41.52 2.98 -16.78
N GLY A 135 -42.24 1.90 -17.12
CA GLY A 135 -41.83 0.97 -18.18
C GLY A 135 -40.54 0.18 -17.88
N LEU A 136 -40.23 -0.05 -16.61
CA LEU A 136 -38.99 -0.72 -16.17
C LEU A 136 -38.92 -2.18 -16.65
N SER A 137 -37.72 -2.60 -17.05
CA SER A 137 -37.46 -4.01 -17.37
C SER A 137 -37.52 -4.88 -16.10
N LYS A 138 -37.92 -6.15 -16.25
CA LYS A 138 -37.90 -7.12 -15.15
C LYS A 138 -36.50 -7.27 -14.52
N GLU A 139 -35.45 -7.11 -15.32
CA GLU A 139 -34.05 -7.18 -14.86
C GLU A 139 -33.67 -5.97 -14.00
N GLU A 140 -34.13 -4.77 -14.38
CA GLU A 140 -33.89 -3.53 -13.62
C GLU A 140 -34.61 -3.57 -12.27
N ILE A 141 -35.83 -4.08 -12.25
CA ILE A 141 -36.60 -4.30 -11.02
C ILE A 141 -35.86 -5.27 -10.10
N ALA A 142 -35.35 -6.39 -10.63
CA ALA A 142 -34.58 -7.34 -9.83
C ALA A 142 -33.32 -6.71 -9.23
N LYS A 143 -32.59 -5.90 -10.03
CA LYS A 143 -31.40 -5.16 -9.56
C LYS A 143 -31.76 -4.18 -8.44
N ARG A 144 -32.82 -3.37 -8.62
CA ARG A 144 -33.28 -2.39 -7.62
C ARG A 144 -33.73 -3.07 -6.32
N VAL A 145 -34.52 -4.14 -6.40
CA VAL A 145 -34.94 -4.93 -5.24
C VAL A 145 -33.72 -5.44 -4.47
N GLN A 146 -32.72 -6.00 -5.17
CA GLN A 146 -31.53 -6.54 -4.52
C GLN A 146 -30.69 -5.44 -3.86
N THR A 147 -30.49 -4.30 -4.53
CA THR A 147 -29.77 -3.15 -3.95
C THR A 147 -30.46 -2.66 -2.69
N GLN A 148 -31.77 -2.45 -2.74
CA GLN A 148 -32.54 -1.96 -1.59
C GLN A 148 -32.55 -2.95 -0.43
N LEU A 149 -32.69 -4.26 -0.72
CA LEU A 149 -32.58 -5.31 0.31
C LEU A 149 -31.21 -5.32 0.99
N ASN A 150 -30.14 -5.14 0.21
CA ASN A 150 -28.78 -5.11 0.77
C ASN A 150 -28.58 -3.88 1.67
N VAL A 151 -29.13 -2.72 1.30
CA VAL A 151 -29.10 -1.51 2.13
C VAL A 151 -29.87 -1.72 3.43
N GLU A 152 -31.12 -2.21 3.36
CA GLU A 152 -31.92 -2.48 4.56
C GLU A 152 -31.27 -3.52 5.47
N TYR A 153 -30.63 -4.55 4.90
CA TYR A 153 -29.89 -5.55 5.66
C TYR A 153 -28.66 -4.93 6.35
N ALA A 154 -27.89 -4.11 5.63
CA ALA A 154 -26.71 -3.44 6.18
C ALA A 154 -27.08 -2.54 7.35
N GLU A 155 -28.11 -1.69 7.22
CA GLU A 155 -28.53 -0.80 8.31
C GLU A 155 -29.00 -1.57 9.55
N ARG A 156 -29.74 -2.66 9.38
CA ARG A 156 -30.15 -3.52 10.51
C ARG A 156 -28.95 -4.19 11.18
N ALA A 157 -28.00 -4.66 10.38
CA ALA A 157 -26.77 -5.24 10.89
C ALA A 157 -25.95 -4.21 11.67
N PHE A 158 -25.85 -2.98 11.16
CA PHE A 158 -25.18 -1.87 11.82
C PHE A 158 -25.85 -1.48 13.14
N GLU A 159 -27.18 -1.34 13.15
CA GLU A 159 -27.95 -1.07 14.37
C GLU A 159 -27.78 -2.17 15.42
N THR A 160 -27.75 -3.44 14.99
CA THR A 160 -27.52 -4.59 15.88
C THR A 160 -26.11 -4.55 16.50
N ILE A 161 -25.11 -4.15 15.71
CA ILE A 161 -23.71 -4.05 16.16
C ILE A 161 -23.52 -2.85 17.10
N GLU A 162 -24.06 -1.68 16.75
CA GLU A 162 -23.96 -0.46 17.56
C GLU A 162 -24.62 -0.61 18.94
N ASN A 163 -25.73 -1.35 19.01
CA ASN A 163 -26.48 -1.54 20.26
C ASN A 163 -26.08 -2.80 21.05
N SER A 164 -25.04 -3.52 20.62
CA SER A 164 -24.62 -4.75 21.28
C SER A 164 -23.89 -4.49 22.59
N ARG A 165 -24.46 -4.97 23.70
CA ARG A 165 -23.83 -4.91 25.02
C ARG A 165 -22.53 -5.71 25.10
N GLU A 166 -22.42 -6.80 24.35
CA GLU A 166 -21.20 -7.63 24.32
C GLU A 166 -20.00 -6.86 23.74
N ILE A 167 -20.25 -6.05 22.71
CA ILE A 167 -19.21 -5.22 22.07
C ILE A 167 -18.85 -4.05 22.99
N GLU A 168 -19.85 -3.41 23.59
CA GLU A 168 -19.62 -2.29 24.52
C GLU A 168 -18.83 -2.72 25.76
N ASN A 169 -19.11 -3.92 26.29
CA ASN A 169 -18.35 -4.51 27.40
C ASN A 169 -16.89 -4.83 27.04
N LEU A 170 -16.59 -5.08 25.76
CA LEU A 170 -15.22 -5.36 25.31
C LEU A 170 -14.39 -4.08 25.29
N SER A 171 -14.94 -3.02 24.70
CA SER A 171 -14.34 -1.69 24.72
C SER A 171 -15.41 -0.65 24.37
N PRO A 172 -15.59 0.40 25.19
CA PRO A 172 -16.62 1.41 24.94
C PRO A 172 -16.47 2.10 23.57
N GLY A 173 -17.58 2.30 22.86
CA GLY A 173 -17.61 2.97 21.55
C GLY A 173 -17.10 2.13 20.37
N LEU A 174 -16.67 0.89 20.60
CA LEU A 174 -16.13 0.01 19.56
C LEU A 174 -17.16 -0.36 18.50
N GLY A 175 -18.45 -0.50 18.88
CA GLY A 175 -19.54 -0.76 17.93
C GLY A 175 -19.69 0.36 16.90
N ARG A 176 -19.65 1.61 17.34
CA ARG A 176 -19.71 2.80 16.46
C ARG A 176 -18.51 2.86 15.53
N LEU A 177 -17.31 2.60 16.05
CA LEU A 177 -16.09 2.55 15.25
C LEU A 177 -16.15 1.48 14.14
N LEU A 178 -16.66 0.28 14.46
CA LEU A 178 -16.86 -0.79 13.49
C LEU A 178 -17.84 -0.41 12.39
N VAL A 179 -18.98 0.17 12.76
CA VAL A 179 -19.99 0.59 11.79
C VAL A 179 -19.48 1.74 10.93
N ALA A 180 -18.78 2.72 11.50
CA ALA A 180 -18.15 3.80 10.75
C ALA A 180 -17.19 3.23 9.70
N GLN A 181 -16.30 2.31 10.08
CA GLN A 181 -15.36 1.67 9.15
C GLN A 181 -16.08 0.84 8.07
N ALA A 182 -17.11 0.09 8.44
CA ALA A 182 -17.90 -0.69 7.48
C ALA A 182 -18.63 0.20 6.47
N ARG A 183 -19.24 1.31 6.93
CA ARG A 183 -19.88 2.31 6.08
C ARG A 183 -18.89 2.94 5.11
N ALA A 184 -17.70 3.31 5.56
CA ALA A 184 -16.65 3.83 4.67
C ALA A 184 -16.26 2.83 3.57
N ILE A 185 -16.13 1.54 3.91
CA ILE A 185 -15.86 0.48 2.92
C ILE A 185 -17.00 0.34 1.91
N LEU A 186 -18.27 0.39 2.36
CA LEU A 186 -19.42 0.34 1.47
C LEU A 186 -19.47 1.54 0.53
N VAL A 187 -19.18 2.74 1.04
CA VAL A 187 -19.04 3.98 0.26
C VAL A 187 -17.99 3.83 -0.82
N MET A 188 -16.76 3.44 -0.44
CA MET A 188 -15.66 3.26 -1.40
C MET A 188 -16.03 2.23 -2.49
N LYS A 189 -16.68 1.13 -2.11
CA LYS A 189 -17.17 0.14 -3.08
C LYS A 189 -18.26 0.70 -4.00
N SER A 190 -19.20 1.45 -3.45
CA SER A 190 -20.28 2.09 -4.23
C SER A 190 -19.73 3.10 -5.23
N VAL A 191 -18.78 3.94 -4.81
CA VAL A 191 -18.13 4.93 -5.69
C VAL A 191 -17.43 4.23 -6.86
N VAL A 192 -16.64 3.20 -6.59
CA VAL A 192 -15.97 2.43 -7.65
C VAL A 192 -17.00 1.76 -8.57
N GLN A 193 -18.07 1.19 -8.04
CA GLN A 193 -19.14 0.61 -8.87
C GLN A 193 -19.77 1.66 -9.79
N ASN A 194 -20.11 2.84 -9.28
CA ASN A 194 -20.70 3.92 -10.06
C ASN A 194 -19.76 4.36 -11.19
N LEU A 195 -18.48 4.61 -10.88
CA LEU A 195 -17.48 4.97 -11.88
C LEU A 195 -17.29 3.87 -12.95
N THR A 196 -17.35 2.60 -12.56
CA THR A 196 -17.29 1.50 -13.55
C THR A 196 -18.54 1.43 -14.43
N GLU A 197 -19.71 1.76 -13.90
CA GLU A 197 -20.94 1.86 -14.68
C GLU A 197 -20.90 3.05 -15.64
N ASP A 198 -20.37 4.18 -15.21
CA ASP A 198 -20.24 5.38 -16.03
C ASP A 198 -19.19 5.19 -17.15
N LEU A 199 -18.06 4.53 -16.87
CA LEU A 199 -17.13 4.10 -17.91
C LEU A 199 -17.81 3.18 -18.94
N LYS A 200 -18.65 2.23 -18.50
CA LYS A 200 -19.39 1.35 -19.44
C LYS A 200 -20.33 2.16 -20.33
N LYS A 201 -21.09 3.10 -19.75
CA LYS A 201 -21.98 3.99 -20.51
C LYS A 201 -21.22 4.85 -21.51
N HIS A 202 -20.08 5.41 -21.09
CA HIS A 202 -19.18 6.18 -21.97
C HIS A 202 -18.72 5.34 -23.16
N LEU A 203 -18.22 4.13 -22.91
CA LEU A 203 -17.75 3.24 -23.98
C LEU A 203 -18.89 2.80 -24.91
N THR A 204 -20.11 2.60 -24.41
CA THR A 204 -21.27 2.32 -25.28
C THR A 204 -21.62 3.51 -26.16
N MET A 205 -21.61 4.73 -25.62
CA MET A 205 -21.87 5.96 -26.38
C MET A 205 -20.80 6.17 -27.46
N ILE A 206 -19.52 5.99 -27.13
CA ILE A 206 -18.41 6.12 -28.08
C ILE A 206 -18.52 5.05 -29.17
N ARG A 207 -18.88 3.82 -28.82
CA ARG A 207 -19.13 2.75 -29.79
C ARG A 207 -20.22 3.15 -30.78
N GLU A 208 -21.35 3.66 -30.31
CA GLU A 208 -22.44 4.13 -31.18
C GLU A 208 -22.00 5.27 -32.09
N LYS A 209 -21.23 6.22 -31.55
CA LYS A 209 -20.65 7.33 -32.32
C LYS A 209 -19.72 6.83 -33.43
N LEU A 210 -18.80 5.92 -33.12
CA LEU A 210 -17.88 5.32 -34.09
C LEU A 210 -18.61 4.56 -35.21
N VAL A 211 -19.71 3.87 -34.89
CA VAL A 211 -20.54 3.18 -35.88
C VAL A 211 -21.20 4.18 -36.83
N LYS A 212 -21.69 5.32 -36.31
CA LYS A 212 -22.33 6.38 -37.10
C LYS A 212 -21.32 7.12 -37.99
N GLU A 213 -20.16 7.49 -37.46
CA GLU A 213 -19.14 8.28 -38.18
C GLU A 213 -18.33 7.45 -39.18
N HIS A 214 -18.12 6.17 -38.91
CA HIS A 214 -17.27 5.29 -39.71
C HIS A 214 -17.95 3.96 -40.07
N PRO A 215 -19.03 3.96 -40.89
CA PRO A 215 -19.87 2.79 -41.16
C PRO A 215 -19.14 1.62 -41.86
N ILE A 216 -18.04 1.88 -42.57
CA ILE A 216 -17.23 0.85 -43.23
C ILE A 216 -16.19 0.28 -42.26
N LYS A 217 -15.43 1.14 -41.57
CA LYS A 217 -14.38 0.72 -40.63
C LYS A 217 -14.96 0.06 -39.38
N SER A 218 -16.15 0.46 -38.95
CA SER A 218 -16.87 -0.10 -37.81
C SER A 218 -17.24 -1.58 -38.00
N LYS A 219 -17.28 -2.10 -39.23
CA LYS A 219 -17.46 -3.53 -39.50
C LYS A 219 -16.25 -4.38 -39.11
N ILE A 220 -15.08 -3.75 -38.94
CA ILE A 220 -13.85 -4.42 -38.50
C ILE A 220 -13.82 -4.36 -36.97
N ASN A 221 -14.19 -5.47 -36.31
CA ASN A 221 -14.25 -5.54 -34.84
C ASN A 221 -12.94 -5.09 -34.17
N ARG A 222 -11.79 -5.53 -34.71
CA ARG A 222 -10.48 -5.17 -34.18
C ARG A 222 -10.23 -3.66 -34.20
N TRP A 223 -10.74 -2.95 -35.21
CA TRP A 223 -10.59 -1.50 -35.29
C TRP A 223 -11.43 -0.79 -34.22
N ILE A 224 -12.68 -1.23 -34.00
CA ILE A 224 -13.52 -0.72 -32.90
C ILE A 224 -12.87 -0.99 -31.55
N GLU A 225 -12.39 -2.22 -31.32
CA GLU A 225 -11.78 -2.61 -30.04
C GLU A 225 -10.54 -1.78 -29.73
N THR A 226 -9.67 -1.54 -30.72
CA THR A 226 -8.52 -0.64 -30.53
C THR A 226 -8.97 0.77 -30.16
N LYS A 227 -10.00 1.33 -30.83
CA LYS A 227 -10.50 2.67 -30.51
C LYS A 227 -11.18 2.76 -29.14
N LEU A 228 -11.95 1.76 -28.75
CA LEU A 228 -12.54 1.69 -27.42
C LEU A 228 -11.48 1.48 -26.33
N PHE A 229 -10.39 0.77 -26.63
CA PHE A 229 -9.28 0.59 -25.70
C PHE A 229 -8.49 1.89 -25.50
N GLU A 230 -8.15 2.59 -26.57
CA GLU A 230 -7.53 3.93 -26.51
C GLU A 230 -8.40 4.89 -25.69
N GLU A 231 -9.70 4.94 -25.97
CA GLU A 231 -10.63 5.79 -25.26
C GLU A 231 -10.79 5.39 -23.79
N ARG A 232 -10.78 4.09 -23.48
CA ARG A 232 -10.80 3.60 -22.09
C ARG A 232 -9.59 4.06 -21.31
N ILE A 233 -8.39 3.98 -21.90
CA ILE A 233 -7.16 4.47 -21.26
C ILE A 233 -7.27 5.97 -21.00
N ASN A 234 -7.71 6.74 -22.00
CA ASN A 234 -7.87 8.19 -21.85
C ASN A 234 -8.87 8.54 -20.75
N TYR A 235 -10.01 7.85 -20.69
CA TYR A 235 -11.02 8.04 -19.65
C TYR A 235 -10.46 7.72 -18.26
N ILE A 236 -9.75 6.61 -18.11
CA ILE A 236 -9.14 6.23 -16.83
C ILE A 236 -8.12 7.28 -16.37
N HIS A 237 -7.31 7.83 -17.29
CA HIS A 237 -6.37 8.90 -16.95
C HIS A 237 -7.05 10.21 -16.57
N GLN A 238 -8.15 10.58 -17.23
CA GLN A 238 -8.91 11.79 -16.89
C GLN A 238 -9.60 11.67 -15.53
N HIS A 239 -10.03 10.47 -15.15
CA HIS A 239 -10.79 10.17 -13.94
C HIS A 239 -9.98 9.37 -12.91
N GLU A 240 -8.64 9.47 -12.92
CA GLU A 240 -7.74 8.65 -12.09
C GLU A 240 -8.02 8.81 -10.59
N TRP A 241 -8.38 10.04 -10.18
CA TRP A 241 -8.54 10.43 -8.77
C TRP A 241 -9.99 10.55 -8.30
N ASP A 242 -10.95 10.42 -9.21
CA ASP A 242 -12.37 10.63 -8.92
C ASP A 242 -12.88 9.67 -7.85
N ALA A 243 -12.37 8.43 -7.85
CA ALA A 243 -12.73 7.44 -6.84
C ALA A 243 -12.38 7.90 -5.43
N HIS A 244 -11.18 8.47 -5.24
CA HIS A 244 -10.76 9.02 -3.96
C HIS A 244 -11.56 10.26 -3.59
N GLN A 245 -11.71 11.20 -4.52
CA GLN A 245 -12.41 12.47 -4.27
C GLN A 245 -13.87 12.26 -3.86
N LEU A 246 -14.61 11.46 -4.63
CA LEU A 246 -16.01 11.13 -4.33
C LEU A 246 -16.14 10.35 -3.02
N SER A 247 -15.20 9.44 -2.72
CA SER A 247 -15.20 8.69 -1.46
C SER A 247 -14.95 9.61 -0.26
N ILE A 248 -14.08 10.62 -0.39
CA ILE A 248 -13.81 11.61 0.66
C ILE A 248 -15.08 12.41 0.94
N ASP A 249 -15.74 12.92 -0.09
CA ASP A 249 -16.94 13.75 0.05
C ASP A 249 -18.11 12.97 0.65
N GLN A 250 -18.30 11.71 0.23
CA GLN A 250 -19.32 10.84 0.80
C GLN A 250 -18.99 10.44 2.25
N CYS A 251 -17.74 10.14 2.58
CA CYS A 251 -17.34 9.86 3.97
C CYS A 251 -17.56 11.06 4.88
N LYS A 252 -17.24 12.29 4.42
CA LYS A 252 -17.50 13.53 5.16
C LYS A 252 -19.00 13.75 5.38
N THR A 253 -19.82 13.52 4.36
CA THR A 253 -21.28 13.66 4.44
C THR A 253 -21.89 12.70 5.46
N LEU A 254 -21.35 11.48 5.57
CA LEU A 254 -21.77 10.48 6.56
C LEU A 254 -21.14 10.69 7.95
N GLY A 255 -20.37 11.75 8.16
CA GLY A 255 -19.71 12.07 9.43
C GLY A 255 -18.50 11.19 9.75
N ASN A 256 -18.00 10.38 8.81
CA ASN A 256 -16.80 9.57 9.01
C ASN A 256 -15.53 10.36 8.65
N GLN A 257 -15.11 11.22 9.58
CA GLN A 257 -13.93 12.07 9.42
C GLN A 257 -12.62 11.28 9.38
N GLN A 258 -12.51 10.19 10.15
CA GLN A 258 -11.33 9.33 10.17
C GLN A 258 -11.08 8.70 8.80
N ALA A 259 -12.09 8.10 8.18
CA ALA A 259 -11.95 7.52 6.84
C ALA A 259 -11.64 8.59 5.79
N ALA A 260 -12.33 9.73 5.84
CA ALA A 260 -12.06 10.84 4.93
C ALA A 260 -10.62 11.35 5.04
N TYR A 261 -10.08 11.46 6.27
CA TYR A 261 -8.69 11.85 6.50
C TYR A 261 -7.70 10.86 5.85
N PHE A 262 -7.86 9.56 6.09
CA PHE A 262 -6.93 8.57 5.52
C PHE A 262 -7.01 8.48 4.00
N ILE A 263 -8.21 8.58 3.41
CA ILE A 263 -8.36 8.59 1.95
C ILE A 263 -7.74 9.87 1.36
N GLN A 264 -7.89 11.01 2.02
CA GLN A 264 -7.27 12.26 1.60
C GLN A 264 -5.74 12.19 1.67
N ARG A 265 -5.19 11.65 2.77
CA ARG A 265 -3.74 11.45 2.92
C ARG A 265 -3.19 10.48 1.86
N ASP A 266 -3.93 9.40 1.56
CA ASP A 266 -3.56 8.48 0.48
C ASP A 266 -3.52 9.18 -0.87
N LEU A 267 -4.54 9.99 -1.17
CA LEU A 267 -4.61 10.74 -2.41
C LEU A 267 -3.42 11.69 -2.57
N THR A 268 -3.11 12.47 -1.53
CA THR A 268 -1.95 13.38 -1.52
C THR A 268 -0.64 12.61 -1.72
N PHE A 269 -0.47 11.44 -1.08
CA PHE A 269 0.72 10.62 -1.30
C PHE A 269 0.85 10.19 -2.77
N ARG A 270 -0.24 9.71 -3.37
CA ARG A 270 -0.24 9.21 -4.76
C ARG A 270 0.01 10.33 -5.77
N GLN A 271 -0.54 11.52 -5.53
CA GLN A 271 -0.38 12.67 -6.42
C GLN A 271 1.02 13.29 -6.31
N ASP A 272 1.48 13.57 -5.09
CA ASP A 272 2.62 14.46 -4.87
C ASP A 272 3.93 13.71 -4.57
N HIS A 273 3.86 12.51 -3.99
CA HIS A 273 5.03 11.83 -3.42
C HIS A 273 5.42 10.54 -4.17
N GLU A 274 4.45 9.76 -4.66
CA GLU A 274 4.71 8.43 -5.23
C GLU A 274 5.61 8.49 -6.48
N SER A 275 5.37 9.45 -7.37
CA SER A 275 6.12 9.59 -8.63
C SER A 275 7.59 9.95 -8.37
N THR A 276 7.85 10.93 -7.52
CA THR A 276 9.20 11.33 -7.09
C THR A 276 9.91 10.21 -6.34
N LEU A 277 9.21 9.52 -5.43
CA LEU A 277 9.76 8.39 -4.69
C LEU A 277 10.18 7.27 -5.64
N ARG A 278 9.35 6.91 -6.62
CA ARG A 278 9.68 5.90 -7.62
C ARG A 278 10.88 6.28 -8.47
N LEU A 279 11.01 7.55 -8.85
CA LEU A 279 12.19 8.03 -9.57
C LEU A 279 13.45 7.92 -8.71
N ASN A 280 13.37 8.30 -7.43
CA ASN A 280 14.48 8.20 -6.49
C ASN A 280 14.91 6.75 -6.24
N LEU A 281 13.96 5.82 -6.11
CA LEU A 281 14.25 4.40 -5.87
C LEU A 281 14.77 3.67 -7.13
N LYS A 282 14.43 4.15 -8.32
CA LYS A 282 14.97 3.65 -9.60
C LYS A 282 16.33 4.22 -9.96
N SER A 283 16.69 5.37 -9.38
CA SER A 283 18.00 5.98 -9.61
C SER A 283 19.11 5.01 -9.17
N PRO A 284 20.15 4.79 -9.99
CA PRO A 284 21.24 3.89 -9.63
C PRO A 284 21.89 4.38 -8.34
N VAL A 285 21.70 3.64 -7.25
CA VAL A 285 22.37 3.91 -5.98
C VAL A 285 23.87 3.82 -6.25
N THR A 286 24.59 4.93 -6.08
CA THR A 286 26.06 4.91 -6.07
C THR A 286 26.52 3.81 -5.12
N PRO A 287 27.35 2.84 -5.56
CA PRO A 287 27.72 1.71 -4.72
C PRO A 287 28.42 2.23 -3.45
N GLN A 288 27.73 2.16 -2.30
CA GLN A 288 28.27 2.59 -1.01
C GLN A 288 29.21 1.53 -0.39
N ARG A 289 29.21 0.30 -0.92
CA ARG A 289 30.03 -0.81 -0.43
C ARG A 289 30.90 -1.33 -1.57
N THR A 290 32.19 -1.12 -1.45
CA THR A 290 33.21 -1.82 -2.24
C THR A 290 33.43 -3.18 -1.59
N ILE A 291 33.29 -4.26 -2.34
CA ILE A 291 33.64 -5.61 -1.87
C ILE A 291 35.00 -5.95 -2.48
N ASP A 292 36.01 -6.07 -1.62
CA ASP A 292 37.33 -6.53 -2.03
C ASP A 292 37.33 -8.05 -2.18
N CYS A 293 37.03 -8.51 -3.39
CA CYS A 293 37.13 -9.93 -3.75
C CYS A 293 38.56 -10.26 -4.18
N SER A 294 39.36 -10.81 -3.26
CA SER A 294 40.66 -11.40 -3.61
C SER A 294 40.49 -12.81 -4.17
N ARG A 295 40.86 -13.03 -5.43
CA ARG A 295 40.89 -14.36 -6.05
C ARG A 295 42.24 -14.63 -6.67
N ALA A 296 42.83 -15.79 -6.33
CA ALA A 296 44.07 -16.23 -6.96
C ALA A 296 43.80 -16.61 -8.42
N ILE A 297 44.47 -15.91 -9.34
CA ILE A 297 44.39 -16.18 -10.77
C ILE A 297 45.50 -17.17 -11.13
N TRP A 298 45.13 -18.33 -11.68
CA TRP A 298 46.07 -19.33 -12.19
C TRP A 298 46.48 -18.95 -13.62
N PHE A 299 47.78 -19.04 -13.92
CA PHE A 299 48.38 -18.70 -15.23
C PHE A 299 48.16 -17.24 -15.68
N ARG A 300 48.77 -16.28 -14.99
CA ARG A 300 48.63 -14.81 -15.20
C ARG A 300 48.77 -14.32 -16.65
N LYS A 301 49.53 -15.04 -17.51
CA LYS A 301 49.74 -14.71 -18.93
C LYS A 301 48.46 -14.84 -19.78
N ASN A 302 47.51 -15.68 -19.36
CA ASN A 302 46.31 -16.01 -20.14
C ASN A 302 45.09 -15.16 -19.74
N TRP A 303 45.26 -14.23 -18.80
CA TRP A 303 44.19 -13.39 -18.29
C TRP A 303 44.35 -11.94 -18.76
N ILE A 304 43.28 -11.40 -19.30
CA ILE A 304 43.13 -9.98 -19.62
C ILE A 304 42.19 -9.41 -18.56
N VAL A 305 42.72 -8.58 -17.65
CA VAL A 305 41.93 -7.89 -16.62
C VAL A 305 41.70 -6.46 -17.07
N GLU A 306 40.44 -6.05 -17.16
CA GLU A 306 40.04 -4.71 -17.58
C GLU A 306 39.15 -4.08 -16.52
N ARG A 307 39.40 -2.80 -16.24
CA ARG A 307 38.53 -1.98 -15.39
C ARG A 307 37.68 -1.09 -16.28
N THR A 308 36.36 -1.28 -16.21
CA THR A 308 35.35 -0.60 -17.05
C THR A 308 34.56 0.48 -16.32
N TYR A 309 34.74 0.66 -15.01
CA TYR A 309 34.03 1.70 -14.23
C TYR A 309 34.93 2.33 -13.14
N PRO A 310 34.84 3.65 -12.83
CA PRO A 310 33.98 4.70 -13.42
C PRO A 310 34.65 5.49 -14.57
N LEU A 311 35.70 4.94 -15.19
CA LEU A 311 36.55 5.60 -16.20
C LEU A 311 36.65 4.73 -17.47
N PRO A 312 37.11 5.27 -18.63
CA PRO A 312 37.27 4.50 -19.86
C PRO A 312 38.12 3.24 -19.63
N THR A 313 37.76 2.16 -20.34
CA THR A 313 38.30 0.81 -20.18
C THR A 313 39.82 0.83 -20.11
N LYS A 314 40.38 0.54 -18.93
CA LYS A 314 41.82 0.44 -18.72
C LYS A 314 42.21 -1.00 -18.42
N ARG A 315 43.10 -1.56 -19.25
CA ARG A 315 43.69 -2.86 -19.01
C ARG A 315 44.65 -2.78 -17.82
N ILE A 316 44.40 -3.57 -16.79
CA ILE A 316 45.27 -3.68 -15.62
C ILE A 316 46.34 -4.73 -15.94
N PRO A 317 47.64 -4.37 -15.93
CA PRO A 317 48.71 -5.32 -16.20
C PRO A 317 48.73 -6.40 -15.11
N THR A 318 48.57 -7.65 -15.51
CA THR A 318 48.63 -8.83 -14.62
C THR A 318 50.07 -9.31 -14.37
N LEU A 319 51.04 -8.72 -15.06
CA LEU A 319 52.47 -8.94 -14.90
C LEU A 319 53.11 -7.62 -14.46
N PHE A 320 53.56 -7.55 -13.20
CA PHE A 320 54.46 -6.48 -12.78
C PHE A 320 55.84 -6.80 -13.35
N ALA A 321 56.31 -5.99 -14.30
CA ALA A 321 57.68 -6.08 -14.78
C ALA A 321 58.62 -5.78 -13.60
N LYS A 322 59.53 -6.71 -13.30
CA LYS A 322 60.62 -6.49 -12.36
C LYS A 322 61.45 -5.32 -12.90
N TYR A 323 61.42 -4.17 -12.23
CA TYR A 323 62.40 -3.12 -12.48
C TYR A 323 63.78 -3.64 -12.07
N THR A 324 64.63 -3.93 -13.04
CA THR A 324 66.07 -4.08 -12.87
C THR A 324 66.65 -2.67 -12.70
N TYR A 325 67.15 -2.36 -11.50
CA TYR A 325 67.93 -1.15 -11.28
C TYR A 325 69.21 -1.20 -12.13
N SER A 326 69.44 -0.15 -12.92
CA SER A 326 70.69 0.06 -13.66
C SER A 326 71.78 0.46 -12.67
N ASN A 327 72.93 -0.23 -12.71
CA ASN A 327 74.10 0.00 -11.85
C ASN A 327 74.65 1.44 -11.86
N GLU A 328 74.17 2.32 -12.74
CA GLU A 328 74.54 3.75 -12.78
C GLU A 328 73.95 4.57 -11.62
N GLU A 329 72.82 4.16 -11.03
CA GLU A 329 72.22 4.86 -9.87
C GLU A 329 72.88 4.46 -8.53
N GLU A 330 73.42 3.24 -8.44
CA GLU A 330 74.18 2.76 -7.29
C GLU A 330 75.54 3.47 -7.19
N GLU A 331 76.23 3.68 -8.33
CA GLU A 331 77.49 4.43 -8.37
C GLU A 331 77.31 5.92 -8.05
N ARG A 332 76.18 6.53 -8.45
CA ARG A 332 75.84 7.91 -8.04
C ARG A 332 75.61 8.02 -6.53
N ARG A 333 74.96 7.02 -5.91
CA ARG A 333 74.76 6.99 -4.46
C ARG A 333 76.06 6.82 -3.68
N GLN A 334 77.00 6.02 -4.16
CA GLN A 334 78.29 5.84 -3.45
C GLN A 334 79.18 7.09 -3.52
N ARG A 335 79.15 7.87 -4.61
CA ARG A 335 79.93 9.12 -4.70
C ARG A 335 79.39 10.24 -3.79
N LEU A 336 78.08 10.27 -3.54
CA LEU A 336 77.44 11.22 -2.61
C LEU A 336 77.74 10.89 -1.14
N ILE A 337 77.95 9.62 -0.80
CA ILE A 337 78.28 9.19 0.57
C ILE A 337 79.77 9.38 0.88
N SER A 338 80.66 9.40 -0.12
CA SER A 338 82.08 9.70 0.06
C SER A 338 82.44 11.20 0.09
N SER A 339 81.49 12.10 -0.19
CA SER A 339 81.66 13.56 -0.10
C SER A 339 81.12 14.18 1.19
N GLU A 340 80.56 13.37 2.09
CA GLU A 340 80.11 13.77 3.43
C GLU A 340 80.92 12.99 4.50
N VAL A 341 82.25 13.07 4.40
CA VAL A 341 83.19 12.77 5.51
C VAL A 341 83.30 13.98 6.42
#